data_AF-A0A183I7Q3-F1
#
_entry.id   AF-A0A183I7Q3-F1
#
_cell.length_a   1.000
_cell.length_b   1.000
_cell.length_c   1.000
_cell.angle_alpha   90.00
_cell.angle_beta   90.00
_cell.angle_gamma   90.00
#
_symmetry.space_group_name_H-M   'P 1'
#
loop_
_entity.id
_entity.type
_entity.pdbx_description
1 polymer ?
#
loop_
_entity_poly.entity_id
_entity_poly.type
_entity_poly.pdbx_seq_one_letter_code
_entity_poly.pdbx_strand_id
1 'polypeptide(L)'
;MEIFFESPGCGLIKSISRPHILARRLNKIGGIVRHGTRWFQTEYSLGYNIFEYNNLTGLRFSHPVAVHSLDSQFDGTDNTACNGNTFVFYTSATSQIYSYQIDKQRSKNATISASKDRLRSLSVVQKKTVNKNSQELNDPIHVSI
;
A
#
# COMPACT_ATOMS: atom_id res chain seq x y z
N MET A 1 -20.11 43.02 -1.28
CA MET A 1 -20.07 42.02 -0.21
C MET A 1 -19.27 40.86 -0.75
N GLU A 2 -17.96 40.85 -0.50
CA GLU A 2 -17.08 39.78 -0.98
C GLU A 2 -17.14 38.62 0.01
N ILE A 3 -17.57 37.46 -0.48
CA ILE A 3 -17.63 36.23 0.30
C ILE A 3 -16.32 35.51 0.04
N PHE A 4 -15.41 35.58 1.01
CA PHE A 4 -14.20 34.76 1.01
C PHE A 4 -14.60 33.32 1.34
N PHE A 5 -14.50 32.43 0.35
CA PHE A 5 -14.51 30.99 0.58
C PHE A 5 -13.15 30.60 1.14
N GLU A 6 -13.05 30.46 2.46
CA GLU A 6 -11.94 29.71 3.07
C GLU A 6 -12.02 28.26 2.58
N SER A 7 -10.96 27.79 1.92
CA SER A 7 -10.79 26.36 1.65
C SER A 7 -10.78 25.62 2.99
N PRO A 8 -11.60 24.58 3.21
CA PRO A 8 -11.55 23.82 4.44
C PRO A 8 -10.22 23.06 4.47
N GLY A 9 -9.24 23.62 5.20
CA GLY A 9 -7.96 22.96 5.45
C GLY A 9 -8.17 21.59 6.09
N CYS A 10 -7.22 20.69 5.88
CA CYS A 10 -7.22 19.35 6.46
C CYS A 10 -7.38 19.44 7.99
N GLY A 11 -8.49 18.93 8.51
CA GLY A 11 -8.78 18.98 9.94
C GLY A 11 -7.78 18.12 10.72
N LEU A 12 -7.13 18.73 11.71
CA LEU A 12 -6.28 17.99 12.66
C LEU A 12 -7.11 16.94 13.41
N ILE A 13 -6.61 15.71 13.50
CA ILE A 13 -7.21 14.66 14.32
C ILE A 13 -7.11 15.08 15.79
N LYS A 14 -8.25 15.38 16.43
CA LYS A 14 -8.30 15.83 17.83
C LYS A 14 -8.41 14.70 18.83
N SER A 15 -8.93 13.54 18.42
CA SER A 15 -9.10 12.36 19.26
C SER A 15 -9.26 11.09 18.44
N ILE A 16 -9.04 9.94 19.07
CA ILE A 16 -9.27 8.59 18.52
C ILE A 16 -10.33 7.92 19.38
N SER A 17 -11.35 7.35 18.76
CA SER A 17 -12.44 6.66 19.46
C SER A 17 -11.97 5.33 20.07
N ARG A 18 -12.81 4.72 20.91
CA ARG A 18 -12.56 3.35 21.37
C ARG A 18 -12.52 2.39 20.17
N PRO A 19 -11.59 1.43 20.15
CA PRO A 19 -11.49 0.45 19.08
C PRO A 19 -12.66 -0.55 19.15
N HIS A 20 -13.07 -1.05 17.99
CA HIS A 20 -14.05 -2.13 17.86
C HIS A 20 -13.42 -3.36 17.24
N ILE A 21 -13.64 -4.52 17.85
CA ILE A 21 -13.14 -5.79 17.32
C ILE A 21 -14.01 -6.21 16.14
N LEU A 22 -13.40 -6.27 14.96
CA LEU A 22 -14.08 -6.69 13.73
C LEU A 22 -14.06 -8.21 13.55
N ALA A 23 -12.93 -8.84 13.83
CA ALA A 23 -12.72 -10.29 13.76
C ALA A 23 -11.60 -10.71 14.72
N ARG A 24 -11.62 -11.97 15.17
CA ARG A 24 -10.56 -12.57 16.01
C ARG A 24 -9.74 -13.56 15.18
N ARG A 25 -8.46 -13.69 15.51
CA ARG A 25 -7.50 -14.56 14.83
C ARG A 25 -6.65 -15.33 15.82
N LEU A 26 -6.19 -16.51 15.40
CA LEU A 26 -5.24 -17.33 16.16
C LEU A 26 -3.83 -16.75 16.05
N ASN A 27 -3.44 -16.35 14.85
CA ASN A 27 -2.15 -15.71 14.59
C ASN A 27 -2.12 -14.29 15.18
N LYS A 28 -1.11 -14.03 16.03
CA LYS A 28 -0.92 -12.73 16.71
C LYS A 28 -0.27 -11.67 15.84
N ILE A 29 0.44 -12.09 14.80
CA ILE A 29 1.18 -11.22 13.88
C ILE A 29 0.60 -11.43 12.48
N GLY A 30 0.35 -10.32 11.79
CA GLY A 30 -0.22 -10.30 10.44
C GLY A 30 -0.69 -8.91 10.06
N GLY A 31 -0.99 -8.71 8.77
CA GLY A 31 -1.57 -7.48 8.24
C GLY A 31 -3.04 -7.70 7.85
N ILE A 32 -3.85 -6.66 8.00
CA ILE A 32 -5.20 -6.62 7.43
C ILE A 32 -5.40 -5.26 6.77
N VAL A 33 -5.72 -5.27 5.48
CA VAL A 33 -5.97 -4.05 4.70
C VAL A 33 -7.32 -4.15 4.01
N ARG A 34 -7.97 -3.01 3.83
CA ARG A 34 -9.31 -2.95 3.25
C ARG A 34 -9.32 -1.98 2.07
N HIS A 35 -9.96 -2.38 0.98
CA HIS A 35 -10.30 -1.48 -0.12
C HIS A 35 -11.75 -1.70 -0.54
N GLY A 36 -12.61 -0.69 -0.36
CA GLY A 36 -14.05 -0.82 -0.58
C GLY A 36 -14.67 -1.88 0.35
N THR A 37 -15.25 -2.93 -0.22
CA THR A 37 -15.81 -4.07 0.54
C THR A 37 -14.83 -5.22 0.73
N ARG A 38 -13.75 -5.25 -0.07
CA ARG A 38 -12.73 -6.31 -0.06
C ARG A 38 -11.77 -6.13 1.11
N TRP A 39 -11.39 -7.24 1.72
CA TRP A 39 -10.37 -7.32 2.76
C TRP A 39 -9.25 -8.24 2.32
N PHE A 40 -8.02 -7.87 2.62
CA PHE A 40 -6.83 -8.65 2.30
C PHE A 40 -6.03 -8.87 3.58
N GLN A 41 -5.83 -10.12 3.94
CA GLN A 41 -5.12 -10.52 5.15
C GLN A 41 -3.79 -11.16 4.77
N THR A 42 -2.74 -10.82 5.50
CA THR A 42 -1.50 -11.59 5.56
C THR A 42 -1.32 -12.14 6.97
N GLU A 43 -0.73 -13.31 7.09
CA GLU A 43 -0.40 -13.92 8.39
C GLU A 43 1.11 -13.93 8.58
N TYR A 44 1.55 -13.86 9.85
CA TYR A 44 2.95 -13.74 10.26
C TYR A 44 3.59 -12.40 9.82
N SER A 45 4.86 -12.21 10.19
CA SER A 45 5.67 -11.05 9.77
C SER A 45 6.34 -11.27 8.41
N LEU A 46 6.22 -12.45 7.82
CA LEU A 46 6.83 -12.80 6.55
C LEU A 46 6.01 -13.89 5.87
N GLY A 47 5.90 -13.84 4.55
CA GLY A 47 5.15 -14.84 3.82
C GLY A 47 4.95 -14.51 2.35
N TYR A 48 4.21 -15.39 1.67
CA TYR A 48 3.93 -15.28 0.24
C TYR A 48 2.43 -15.23 -0.07
N ASN A 49 1.56 -15.36 0.93
CA ASN A 49 0.13 -15.54 0.71
C ASN A 49 -0.69 -14.35 1.18
N ILE A 50 -1.64 -13.94 0.36
CA ILE A 50 -2.67 -12.95 0.68
C ILE A 50 -4.03 -13.66 0.65
N PHE A 51 -4.76 -13.62 1.76
CA PHE A 51 -6.12 -14.14 1.85
C PHE A 51 -7.11 -13.02 1.55
N GLU A 52 -7.93 -13.19 0.52
CA GLU A 52 -8.95 -12.23 0.13
C GLU A 52 -10.32 -12.60 0.71
N TYR A 53 -11.05 -11.60 1.20
CA TYR A 53 -12.44 -11.74 1.65
C TYR A 53 -13.32 -10.67 0.98
N ASN A 54 -14.47 -11.08 0.45
CA ASN A 54 -15.41 -10.17 -0.22
C ASN A 54 -16.14 -9.19 0.73
N ASN A 55 -16.19 -9.51 2.02
CA ASN A 55 -16.93 -8.72 3.02
C ASN A 55 -16.49 -9.07 4.46
N LEU A 56 -17.00 -8.30 5.43
CA LEU A 56 -16.71 -8.48 6.86
C LEU A 56 -17.22 -9.83 7.41
N THR A 57 -18.31 -10.37 6.88
CA THR A 57 -18.84 -11.68 7.31
C THR A 57 -17.85 -12.79 6.96
N GLY A 58 -17.36 -12.83 5.72
CA GLY A 58 -16.31 -13.77 5.31
C GLY A 58 -15.05 -13.61 6.15
N LEU A 59 -14.64 -12.37 6.44
CA LEU A 59 -13.52 -12.09 7.33
C LEU A 59 -13.75 -12.68 8.74
N ARG A 60 -14.93 -12.46 9.34
CA ARG A 60 -15.23 -12.94 10.70
C ARG A 60 -15.15 -14.44 10.84
N PHE A 61 -15.65 -15.17 9.85
CA PHE A 61 -15.69 -16.63 9.86
C PHE A 61 -14.47 -17.28 9.20
N SER A 62 -13.46 -16.50 8.82
CA SER A 62 -12.26 -17.01 8.14
C SER A 62 -12.58 -17.80 6.87
N HIS A 63 -13.54 -17.31 6.07
CA HIS A 63 -13.90 -17.87 4.77
C HIS A 63 -13.34 -17.00 3.64
N PRO A 64 -12.06 -17.17 3.25
CA PRO A 64 -11.49 -16.44 2.13
C PRO A 64 -12.17 -16.87 0.83
N VAL A 65 -12.32 -15.93 -0.09
CA VAL A 65 -12.85 -16.19 -1.44
C VAL A 65 -11.75 -16.53 -2.43
N ALA A 66 -10.51 -16.13 -2.11
CA ALA A 66 -9.32 -16.45 -2.88
C ALA A 66 -8.08 -16.41 -1.98
N VAL A 67 -7.04 -17.12 -2.39
CA VAL A 67 -5.69 -17.04 -1.85
C VAL A 67 -4.76 -16.68 -3.00
N HIS A 68 -4.05 -15.57 -2.85
CA HIS A 68 -3.10 -15.09 -3.85
C HIS A 68 -1.68 -15.37 -3.39
N SER A 69 -0.93 -16.10 -4.20
CA SER A 69 0.49 -16.39 -3.94
C SER A 69 1.35 -15.39 -4.69
N LEU A 70 2.21 -14.71 -3.95
CA LEU A 70 3.13 -13.69 -4.44
C LEU A 70 4.40 -14.33 -5.01
N ASP A 71 4.95 -13.72 -6.05
CA ASP A 71 6.25 -14.11 -6.63
C ASP A 71 7.43 -13.71 -5.73
N SER A 72 7.19 -12.92 -4.70
CA SER A 72 8.19 -12.40 -3.77
C SER A 72 7.61 -12.32 -2.37
N GLN A 73 8.46 -12.56 -1.38
CA GLN A 73 8.07 -12.53 0.03
C GLN A 73 7.65 -11.11 0.43
N PHE A 74 6.60 -10.97 1.21
CA PHE A 74 6.40 -9.74 1.98
C PHE A 74 7.19 -9.81 3.28
N ASP A 75 7.72 -8.67 3.70
CA ASP A 75 8.40 -8.47 4.97
C ASP A 75 7.65 -7.41 5.80
N GLY A 76 7.19 -7.81 6.98
CA GLY A 76 6.42 -6.97 7.90
C GLY A 76 4.90 -7.03 7.70
N THR A 77 4.21 -6.14 8.41
CA THR A 77 2.75 -6.04 8.44
C THR A 77 2.20 -4.81 7.74
N ASP A 78 3.08 -3.88 7.34
CA ASP A 78 2.74 -2.55 6.84
C ASP A 78 2.40 -2.54 5.34
N ASN A 79 1.60 -3.52 4.95
CA ASN A 79 1.09 -3.64 3.59
C ASN A 79 -0.07 -2.66 3.39
N THR A 80 -0.41 -2.37 2.13
CA THR A 80 -1.60 -1.57 1.80
C THR A 80 -2.32 -2.07 0.56
N ALA A 81 -3.60 -1.71 0.42
CA ALA A 81 -4.38 -1.98 -0.77
C ALA A 81 -4.91 -0.67 -1.36
N CYS A 82 -4.69 -0.45 -2.65
CA CYS A 82 -5.10 0.76 -3.35
C CYS A 82 -5.69 0.44 -4.73
N ASN A 83 -6.43 1.39 -5.29
CA ASN A 83 -6.97 1.33 -6.66
C ASN A 83 -7.78 0.06 -6.99
N GLY A 84 -8.52 -0.49 -6.03
CA GLY A 84 -9.43 -1.64 -6.22
C GLY A 84 -8.77 -3.01 -6.36
N ASN A 85 -7.55 -3.05 -6.90
CA ASN A 85 -6.94 -4.26 -7.42
C ASN A 85 -5.43 -4.34 -7.14
N THR A 86 -4.87 -3.41 -6.38
CA THR A 86 -3.43 -3.35 -6.13
C THR A 86 -3.13 -3.62 -4.67
N PHE A 87 -2.32 -4.64 -4.40
CA PHE A 87 -1.74 -4.89 -3.08
C PHE A 87 -0.27 -4.48 -3.10
N VAL A 88 0.15 -3.70 -2.11
CA VAL A 88 1.49 -3.12 -2.03
C VAL A 88 2.19 -3.65 -0.79
N PHE A 89 3.40 -4.17 -0.98
CA PHE A 89 4.20 -4.76 0.08
C PHE A 89 5.68 -4.48 -0.13
N TYR A 90 6.46 -4.59 0.93
CA TYR A 90 7.92 -4.47 0.90
C TYR A 90 8.57 -5.85 0.90
N THR A 91 9.68 -6.00 0.17
CA THR A 91 10.57 -7.16 0.31
C THR A 91 11.95 -6.69 0.76
N SER A 92 12.46 -7.30 1.82
CA SER A 92 13.78 -7.00 2.38
C SER A 92 14.90 -7.56 1.50
N ALA A 93 14.65 -8.69 0.83
CA ALA A 93 15.63 -9.37 -0.02
C ALA A 93 16.10 -8.51 -1.21
N THR A 94 15.24 -7.64 -1.74
CA THR A 94 15.57 -6.77 -2.89
C THR A 94 15.46 -5.28 -2.55
N SER A 95 15.17 -4.92 -1.29
CA SER A 95 14.97 -3.54 -0.84
C SER A 95 13.99 -2.76 -1.73
N GLN A 96 12.87 -3.40 -2.09
CA GLN A 96 11.90 -2.88 -3.04
C GLN A 96 10.48 -2.92 -2.50
N ILE A 97 9.68 -1.97 -2.98
CA ILE A 97 8.23 -2.01 -2.85
C ILE A 97 7.67 -2.69 -4.10
N TYR A 98 6.84 -3.70 -3.88
CA TYR A 98 6.10 -4.40 -4.91
C TYR A 98 4.66 -3.92 -4.94
N SER A 99 4.12 -3.86 -6.15
CA SER A 99 2.74 -3.58 -6.49
C SER A 99 2.19 -4.80 -7.23
N TYR A 100 1.42 -5.61 -6.51
CA TYR A 100 0.80 -6.83 -7.02
C TYR A 100 -0.63 -6.54 -7.48
N GLN A 101 -0.91 -6.85 -8.75
CA GLN A 101 -2.24 -6.75 -9.34
C GLN A 101 -3.02 -8.04 -9.03
N ILE A 102 -4.00 -7.96 -8.13
CA ILE A 102 -4.74 -9.12 -7.61
C ILE A 102 -5.40 -9.91 -8.76
N ASP A 103 -6.23 -9.25 -9.57
CA ASP A 103 -7.00 -9.91 -10.63
C ASP A 103 -6.12 -10.38 -11.82
N LYS A 104 -4.93 -9.79 -11.98
CA LYS A 104 -4.00 -10.12 -13.07
C LYS A 104 -2.90 -11.10 -12.64
N GLN A 105 -2.77 -11.35 -11.33
CA GLN A 105 -1.70 -12.13 -10.71
C GLN A 105 -0.32 -11.74 -11.24
N ARG A 106 -0.03 -10.43 -11.24
CA ARG A 106 1.23 -9.89 -11.76
C ARG A 106 1.79 -8.79 -10.87
N SER A 107 3.09 -8.84 -10.67
CA SER A 107 3.84 -7.86 -9.87
C SER A 107 4.54 -6.81 -10.74
N LYS A 108 4.58 -5.58 -10.26
CA LYS A 108 5.53 -4.53 -10.66
C LYS A 108 6.31 -4.08 -9.43
N ASN A 109 7.54 -3.61 -9.57
CA ASN A 109 8.34 -3.17 -8.43
C ASN A 109 8.94 -1.77 -8.64
N ALA A 110 9.27 -1.13 -7.52
CA ALA A 110 10.01 0.12 -7.45
C ALA A 110 11.07 0.01 -6.36
N THR A 111 12.30 0.43 -6.68
CA THR A 111 13.42 0.46 -5.73
C THR A 111 13.25 1.62 -4.76
N ILE A 112 13.43 1.33 -3.47
CA ILE A 112 13.54 2.38 -2.46
C ILE A 112 15.00 2.84 -2.44
N SER A 113 15.26 4.04 -2.94
CA SER A 113 16.53 4.72 -2.71
C SER A 113 16.37 5.61 -1.48
N ALA A 114 16.57 5.05 -0.29
CA ALA A 114 16.63 5.86 0.92
C ALA A 114 17.97 6.60 0.94
N SER A 115 17.95 7.93 0.85
CA SER A 115 19.11 8.73 1.25
C SER A 115 19.39 8.47 2.73
N LYS A 116 20.66 8.31 3.11
CA LYS A 116 21.09 8.25 4.52
C LYS A 116 20.90 9.57 5.26
N ASP A 117 20.47 10.63 4.59
CA ASP A 117 20.10 11.88 5.22
C ASP A 117 18.79 11.69 5.99
N ARG A 118 18.84 11.90 7.31
CA ARG A 118 17.69 11.76 8.22
C ARG A 118 16.41 12.33 7.61
N LEU A 119 15.41 11.46 7.41
CA LEU A 119 13.99 11.72 7.18
C LEU A 119 13.61 13.20 6.93
N ARG A 120 13.98 13.73 5.78
CA ARG A 120 13.30 14.87 5.14
C ARG A 120 13.00 14.44 3.72
N SER A 121 11.75 14.03 3.49
CA SER A 121 11.16 13.60 2.21
C SER A 121 11.57 12.20 1.68
N LEU A 122 10.56 11.39 1.37
CA LEU A 122 10.66 10.19 0.53
C LEU A 122 10.35 10.62 -0.91
N SER A 123 11.22 10.32 -1.86
CA SER A 123 10.94 10.48 -3.29
C SER A 123 10.73 9.10 -3.92
N VAL A 124 9.60 8.94 -4.62
CA VAL A 124 9.34 7.75 -5.44
C VAL A 124 9.92 8.00 -6.83
N VAL A 125 11.00 7.31 -7.18
CA VAL A 125 11.56 7.37 -8.54
C VAL A 125 10.73 6.50 -9.47
N GLN A 126 9.82 7.11 -10.23
CA GLN A 126 9.19 6.44 -11.36
C GLN A 126 10.16 6.42 -12.55
N LYS A 127 10.56 5.23 -13.00
CA LYS A 127 11.22 5.08 -14.32
C LYS A 127 10.19 5.34 -15.41
N LYS A 128 10.27 6.51 -16.03
CA LYS A 128 9.58 6.82 -17.29
C LYS A 128 10.25 6.02 -18.40
N THR A 129 9.54 5.08 -19.02
CA THR A 129 10.00 4.47 -20.27
C THR A 129 9.90 5.53 -21.36
N VAL A 130 11.02 6.14 -21.72
CA VAL A 130 11.12 7.13 -22.81
C VAL A 130 11.58 6.41 -24.08
N ASN A 131 10.74 6.43 -25.11
CA ASN A 131 11.15 6.09 -26.47
C ASN A 131 12.28 7.04 -26.90
N LYS A 132 13.42 6.48 -27.30
CA LYS A 132 14.57 7.24 -27.81
C LYS A 132 14.14 8.02 -29.06
N ASN A 133 14.12 9.34 -28.95
CA ASN A 133 14.55 10.30 -29.98
C ASN A 133 14.25 11.73 -29.51
N SER A 134 15.16 12.32 -28.74
CA SER A 134 15.55 13.75 -28.74
C SER A 134 16.32 14.07 -27.45
N GLN A 135 17.44 14.77 -27.61
CA GLN A 135 18.25 15.34 -26.53
C GLN A 135 17.46 16.47 -25.86
N GLU A 136 17.42 16.51 -24.52
CA GLU A 136 17.98 17.59 -23.68
C GLU A 136 17.38 17.62 -22.25
N LEU A 137 18.28 18.03 -21.34
CA LEU A 137 18.13 18.62 -20.00
C LEU A 137 17.16 17.98 -18.97
N ASN A 138 17.76 17.30 -17.99
CA ASN A 138 17.11 16.91 -16.74
C ASN A 138 17.10 18.10 -15.76
N ASP A 139 16.02 18.89 -15.76
CA ASP A 139 15.70 19.74 -14.61
C ASP A 139 14.73 19.01 -13.68
N PRO A 140 15.02 18.93 -12.36
CA PRO A 140 14.09 18.33 -11.41
C PRO A 140 12.87 19.21 -11.23
N ILE A 141 11.68 18.65 -11.50
CA ILE A 141 10.40 19.32 -11.23
C ILE A 141 10.17 19.30 -9.71
N HIS A 142 10.30 20.48 -9.09
CA HIS A 142 9.95 20.72 -7.71
C HIS A 142 8.42 20.91 -7.62
N VAL A 143 7.70 19.96 -7.02
CA VAL A 143 6.30 20.15 -6.63
C VAL A 143 6.26 20.25 -5.11
N SER A 144 6.03 21.47 -4.62
CA SER A 144 5.77 21.73 -3.21
C SER A 144 4.27 21.57 -2.95
N ILE A 145 3.91 20.72 -1.99
CA ILE A 145 2.58 20.69 -1.35
C ILE A 145 2.77 21.20 0.07
#